data_AF-A0A847EDE6-F1
#
_entry.id   AF-A0A847EDE6-F1
#
_cell.length_a   1.000
_cell.length_b   1.000
_cell.length_c   1.000
_cell.angle_alpha   90.00
_cell.angle_beta   90.00
_cell.angle_gamma   90.00
#
_symmetry.space_group_name_H-M   'P 1'
#
loop_
_entity.id
_entity.type
_entity.pdbx_description
1 polymer ?
#
loop_
_entity_poly.entity_id
_entity_poly.type
_entity_poly.pdbx_seq_one_letter_code
_entity_poly.pdbx_strand_id
1 'polypeptide(L)'
;MKHEAILEWDSPQHYFNRKTNDWYWILGVIVVGASVLAFYFGNFLFGVFIIIAGLTIGMLSYRETKKVSVKITPKGIIFGRSLYPWISYKSFWIEDEHINGPRILLYPAGFIQTMVTIPINDEVDLNDVRDVLLEFLEEEFLTESIFHKWFDKIISK
;
A
#
# COMPACT_ATOMS: atom_id res chain seq x y z
N MET A 1 16.12 -24.39 0.62
CA MET A 1 14.97 -25.22 0.17
C MET A 1 14.09 -24.35 -0.72
N LYS A 2 14.13 -24.58 -2.05
CA LYS A 2 13.20 -23.96 -2.99
C LYS A 2 11.80 -24.42 -2.62
N HIS A 3 10.97 -23.52 -2.11
CA HIS A 3 9.53 -23.80 -2.05
C HIS A 3 9.04 -23.55 -3.48
N GLU A 4 8.49 -24.57 -4.13
CA GLU A 4 7.85 -24.38 -5.43
C GLU A 4 6.68 -23.41 -5.21
N ALA A 5 6.79 -22.24 -5.82
CA ALA A 5 5.73 -21.23 -5.77
C ALA A 5 4.63 -21.69 -6.73
N ILE A 6 3.39 -21.69 -6.24
CA ILE A 6 2.21 -22.01 -7.06
C ILE A 6 1.98 -20.86 -8.04
N LEU A 7 2.14 -19.63 -7.56
CA LEU A 7 2.07 -18.40 -8.33
C LEU A 7 3.12 -17.40 -7.79
N GLU A 8 3.80 -16.69 -8.70
CA GLU A 8 4.81 -15.69 -8.35
C GLU A 8 4.70 -14.48 -9.26
N TRP A 9 4.74 -13.29 -8.66
CA TRP A 9 4.77 -12.02 -9.39
C TRP A 9 5.52 -10.94 -8.64
N ASP A 10 5.96 -9.92 -9.36
CA ASP A 10 6.56 -8.75 -8.75
C ASP A 10 5.49 -7.68 -8.51
N SER A 11 5.39 -7.24 -7.26
CA SER A 11 4.45 -6.21 -6.83
C SER A 11 5.17 -5.03 -6.20
N PRO A 12 4.74 -3.78 -6.39
CA PRO A 12 5.30 -2.65 -5.66
C PRO A 12 5.13 -2.84 -4.14
N GLN A 13 6.16 -2.61 -3.31
CA GLN A 13 6.06 -2.74 -1.83
C GLN A 13 4.93 -1.90 -1.19
N HIS A 14 4.60 -0.80 -1.86
CA HIS A 14 3.51 0.10 -1.55
C HIS A 14 3.02 0.67 -2.87
N TYR A 15 1.71 0.80 -3.03
CA TYR A 15 1.16 1.74 -3.99
C TYR A 15 1.42 3.17 -3.49
N PHE A 16 2.66 3.62 -3.65
CA PHE A 16 2.95 5.03 -3.63
C PHE A 16 2.41 5.60 -4.93
N ASN A 17 1.46 6.53 -4.85
CA ASN A 17 1.11 7.39 -5.97
C ASN A 17 2.43 7.91 -6.55
N ARG A 18 2.79 7.44 -7.76
CA ARG A 18 3.88 8.05 -8.53
C ARG A 18 3.56 9.54 -8.53
N LYS A 19 4.44 10.35 -7.95
CA LYS A 19 4.32 11.80 -8.11
C LYS A 19 4.46 12.05 -9.61
N THR A 20 3.35 12.42 -10.25
CA THR A 20 3.32 12.76 -11.67
C THR A 20 4.29 13.91 -11.93
N ASN A 21 4.74 14.05 -13.16
CA ASN A 21 5.62 15.15 -13.55
C ASN A 21 5.06 16.52 -13.11
N ASP A 22 3.73 16.65 -13.10
CA ASP A 22 2.98 17.82 -12.63
C ASP A 22 3.27 18.17 -11.17
N TRP A 23 3.49 17.19 -10.29
CA TRP A 23 3.79 17.45 -8.89
C TRP A 23 5.14 18.16 -8.72
N TYR A 24 6.15 17.75 -9.49
CA TYR A 24 7.47 18.39 -9.49
C TYR A 24 7.42 19.78 -10.12
N TRP A 25 6.63 19.95 -11.18
CA TRP A 25 6.39 21.27 -11.78
C TRP A 25 5.72 22.24 -10.81
N ILE A 26 4.67 21.82 -10.11
CA ILE A 26 3.97 22.63 -9.09
C ILE A 26 4.94 23.03 -7.97
N LEU A 27 5.70 22.07 -7.45
CA LEU A 27 6.71 22.34 -6.42
C LEU A 27 7.72 23.38 -6.90
N GLY A 28 8.23 23.23 -8.13
CA GLY A 28 9.17 24.16 -8.73
C GLY A 28 8.60 25.58 -8.84
N VAL A 29 7.38 25.72 -9.35
CA VAL A 29 6.70 27.03 -9.49
C VAL A 29 6.54 27.70 -8.12
N ILE A 30 6.10 26.96 -7.11
CA ILE A 30 5.91 27.49 -5.75
C ILE A 30 7.25 27.94 -5.16
N VAL A 31 8.29 27.10 -5.25
CA VAL A 31 9.61 27.39 -4.69
C VAL A 31 10.23 28.62 -5.36
N VAL A 32 10.19 28.69 -6.69
CA VAL A 32 10.72 29.83 -7.45
C VAL A 32 9.93 31.10 -7.14
N GLY A 33 8.60 31.05 -7.20
CA GLY A 33 7.75 32.22 -6.94
C GLY A 33 7.93 32.77 -5.52
N ALA A 34 7.92 31.90 -4.52
CA ALA A 34 8.10 32.30 -3.12
C ALA A 34 9.52 32.84 -2.85
N SER A 35 10.56 32.26 -3.46
CA SER A 35 11.93 32.74 -3.33
C SER A 35 12.13 34.13 -3.97
N VAL A 36 11.56 34.35 -5.16
CA VAL A 36 11.59 35.66 -5.83
C VAL A 36 10.89 36.73 -5.00
N LEU A 37 9.71 36.42 -4.44
CA LEU A 37 9.01 37.33 -3.54
C LEU A 37 9.85 37.64 -2.29
N ALA A 38 10.47 36.62 -1.69
CA ALA A 38 11.33 36.82 -0.53
C ALA A 38 12.50 37.77 -0.83
N PHE A 39 13.16 37.60 -1.98
CA PHE A 39 14.23 38.51 -2.41
C PHE A 39 13.72 39.92 -2.71
N TYR A 40 12.55 40.06 -3.34
CA TYR A 40 11.92 41.35 -3.60
C TYR A 40 11.65 42.14 -2.32
N PHE A 41 11.21 41.48 -1.26
CA PHE A 41 11.01 42.09 0.06
C PHE A 41 12.30 42.23 0.89
N GLY A 42 13.49 41.95 0.31
CA GLY A 42 14.78 42.07 0.98
C GLY A 42 15.11 40.92 1.96
N ASN A 43 14.31 39.87 2.00
CA ASN A 43 14.50 38.73 2.90
C ASN A 43 15.42 37.67 2.27
N PHE A 44 16.71 38.00 2.15
CA PHE A 44 17.69 37.13 1.49
C PHE A 44 17.79 35.73 2.13
N LEU A 45 17.93 35.67 3.46
CA LEU A 45 18.04 34.39 4.19
C LEU A 45 16.80 33.51 4.00
N PHE A 46 15.60 34.12 3.99
CA PHE A 46 14.36 33.38 3.81
C PHE A 46 14.22 32.85 2.38
N GLY A 47 14.61 33.63 1.36
CA GLY A 47 14.64 33.17 -0.03
C GLY A 47 15.57 31.97 -0.23
N VAL A 48 16.78 32.02 0.33
CA VAL A 48 17.73 30.89 0.29
C VAL A 48 17.16 29.67 1.03
N PHE A 49 16.53 29.87 2.19
CA PHE A 49 15.89 28.80 2.95
C PHE A 49 14.79 28.09 2.13
N ILE A 50 13.94 28.85 1.43
CA ILE A 50 12.88 28.29 0.57
C ILE A 50 13.48 27.39 -0.52
N ILE A 51 14.57 27.83 -1.17
CA ILE A 51 15.25 27.03 -2.20
C ILE A 51 15.75 25.71 -1.61
N ILE A 52 16.44 25.76 -0.47
CA ILE A 52 16.99 24.55 0.18
C ILE A 52 15.86 23.61 0.61
N ALA A 53 14.79 24.15 1.20
CA ALA A 53 13.61 23.38 1.62
C ALA A 53 12.93 22.71 0.41
N GLY A 54 12.74 23.46 -0.68
CA GLY A 54 12.16 22.94 -1.93
C GLY A 54 12.98 21.80 -2.53
N LEU A 55 14.29 21.98 -2.63
CA LEU A 55 15.21 20.93 -3.10
C LEU A 55 15.18 19.70 -2.20
N THR A 56 15.16 19.89 -0.87
CA THR A 56 15.09 18.79 0.10
C THR A 56 13.79 17.99 -0.07
N ILE A 57 12.65 18.67 -0.22
CA ILE A 57 11.35 18.04 -0.47
C ILE A 57 11.37 17.28 -1.81
N GLY A 58 11.94 17.87 -2.85
CA GLY A 58 12.10 17.22 -4.15
C GLY A 58 12.93 15.93 -4.06
N MET A 59 14.09 16.00 -3.40
CA MET A 59 14.96 14.84 -3.17
C MET A 59 14.27 13.74 -2.36
N LEU A 60 13.57 14.11 -1.28
CA LEU A 60 12.86 13.14 -0.44
C LEU A 60 11.70 12.47 -1.18
N SER A 61 11.13 13.17 -2.17
CA SER A 61 10.03 12.66 -3.00
C SER A 61 10.50 11.71 -4.10
N TYR A 62 11.80 11.69 -4.42
CA TYR A 62 12.42 10.77 -5.37
C TYR A 62 12.56 9.32 -4.83
N ARG A 63 11.75 8.89 -3.87
CA ARG A 63 11.78 7.50 -3.40
C ARG A 63 11.16 6.58 -4.45
N GLU A 64 12.02 5.95 -5.25
CA GLU A 64 11.62 4.89 -6.17
C GLU A 64 10.97 3.71 -5.41
N THR A 65 9.79 3.31 -5.86
CA THR A 65 9.07 2.14 -5.34
C THR A 65 9.90 0.89 -5.60
N LYS A 66 10.48 0.32 -4.55
CA LYS A 66 11.14 -0.99 -4.65
C LYS A 66 10.08 -2.02 -5.05
N LYS A 67 10.32 -2.72 -6.17
CA LYS A 67 9.57 -3.92 -6.53
C LYS A 67 9.87 -5.02 -5.50
N VAL A 68 8.84 -5.72 -5.07
CA VAL A 68 8.89 -6.78 -4.06
C VAL A 68 8.20 -8.00 -4.65
N SER A 69 8.93 -9.11 -4.70
CA SER A 69 8.38 -10.39 -5.15
C SER A 69 7.33 -10.90 -4.16
N VAL A 70 6.19 -11.30 -4.71
CA VAL A 70 5.09 -11.98 -4.04
C VAL A 70 5.07 -13.43 -4.52
N LYS A 71 5.05 -14.38 -3.59
CA LYS A 71 4.96 -15.81 -3.90
C LYS A 71 3.87 -16.45 -3.09
N ILE A 72 2.94 -17.11 -3.75
CA ILE A 72 1.96 -17.97 -3.09
C ILE A 72 2.58 -19.36 -2.96
N THR A 73 2.61 -19.88 -1.73
CA THR A 73 3.16 -21.20 -1.42
C THR A 73 2.15 -22.00 -0.61
N PRO A 74 2.27 -23.34 -0.56
CA PRO A 74 1.39 -24.17 0.27
C PRO A 74 1.39 -23.82 1.76
N LYS A 75 2.42 -23.12 2.26
CA LYS A 75 2.53 -22.71 3.66
C LYS A 75 1.91 -21.33 3.95
N GLY A 76 1.73 -20.50 2.93
CA GLY A 76 1.36 -19.10 3.09
C GLY A 76 1.80 -18.22 1.92
N ILE A 77 1.57 -16.92 2.05
CA ILE A 77 2.04 -15.91 1.10
C ILE A 77 3.39 -15.36 1.58
N ILE A 78 4.39 -15.38 0.70
CA ILE A 78 5.67 -14.70 0.92
C ILE A 78 5.58 -13.34 0.24
N PHE A 79 5.73 -12.27 1.02
CA PHE A 79 5.80 -10.91 0.52
C PHE A 79 7.16 -10.30 0.90
N GLY A 80 8.04 -10.17 -0.07
CA GLY A 80 9.41 -9.70 0.14
C GLY A 80 10.24 -10.65 1.00
N ARG A 81 10.40 -10.34 2.29
CA ARG A 81 11.17 -11.16 3.25
C ARG A 81 10.32 -11.80 4.33
N SER A 82 9.01 -11.53 4.34
CA SER A 82 8.08 -12.02 5.36
C SER A 82 7.21 -13.14 4.80
N LEU A 83 7.01 -14.19 5.60
CA LEU A 83 6.03 -15.25 5.33
C LEU A 83 4.78 -14.97 6.15
N TYR A 84 3.63 -14.97 5.49
CA TYR A 84 2.29 -14.86 6.06
C TYR A 84 1.62 -16.24 6.01
N PRO A 85 1.67 -17.03 7.09
CA PRO A 85 1.18 -18.41 7.08
C PRO A 85 -0.35 -18.44 7.00
N TRP A 86 -0.92 -19.37 6.24
CA TRP A 86 -2.38 -19.50 6.09
C TRP A 86 -3.12 -19.60 7.42
N ILE A 87 -2.56 -20.35 8.38
CA ILE A 87 -3.15 -20.54 9.72
C ILE A 87 -3.28 -19.24 10.54
N SER A 88 -2.62 -18.15 10.13
CA SER A 88 -2.71 -16.86 10.80
C SER A 88 -3.87 -16.00 10.29
N TYR A 89 -4.55 -16.42 9.23
CA TYR A 89 -5.61 -15.66 8.56
C TYR A 89 -6.87 -16.51 8.45
N LYS A 90 -8.03 -15.87 8.55
CA LYS A 90 -9.34 -16.54 8.45
C LYS A 90 -9.88 -16.49 7.03
N SER A 91 -9.80 -15.32 6.42
CA SER A 91 -10.38 -15.04 5.11
C SER A 91 -9.50 -14.05 4.34
N PHE A 92 -9.76 -13.94 3.05
CA PHE A 92 -9.18 -12.92 2.21
C PHE A 92 -10.26 -12.16 1.45
N TRP A 93 -9.89 -11.02 0.88
CA TRP A 93 -10.69 -10.28 -0.07
C TRP A 93 -9.78 -9.67 -1.15
N ILE A 94 -10.20 -9.74 -2.41
CA ILE A 94 -9.53 -9.01 -3.49
C ILE A 94 -10.33 -7.75 -3.77
N GLU A 95 -9.71 -6.61 -3.52
CA GLU A 95 -10.27 -5.30 -3.84
C GLU A 95 -9.67 -4.83 -5.17
N ASP A 96 -10.49 -4.88 -6.21
CA ASP A 96 -10.17 -4.56 -7.60
C ASP A 96 -10.32 -3.05 -7.92
N GLU A 97 -11.34 -2.39 -7.37
CA GLU A 97 -11.68 -1.00 -7.68
C GLU A 97 -10.99 0.08 -6.82
N HIS A 98 -9.86 -0.22 -6.15
CA HIS A 98 -9.23 0.79 -5.29
C HIS A 98 -8.49 1.87 -6.11
N ILE A 99 -8.51 3.13 -5.63
CA ILE A 99 -7.81 4.30 -6.25
C ILE A 99 -6.30 4.09 -6.48
N ASN A 100 -5.72 3.07 -5.84
CA ASN A 100 -4.30 2.77 -5.86
C ASN A 100 -3.97 1.51 -6.66
N GLY A 101 -4.95 0.87 -7.31
CA GLY A 101 -4.79 -0.41 -7.99
C GLY A 101 -5.23 -1.61 -7.13
N PRO A 102 -5.36 -2.80 -7.76
CA PRO A 102 -5.94 -3.97 -7.12
C PRO A 102 -5.06 -4.51 -5.98
N ARG A 103 -5.67 -5.05 -4.93
CA ARG A 103 -4.95 -5.55 -3.75
C ARG A 103 -5.64 -6.71 -3.06
N ILE A 104 -4.85 -7.58 -2.46
CA ILE A 104 -5.30 -8.65 -1.56
C ILE A 104 -5.33 -8.10 -0.15
N LEU A 105 -6.44 -8.33 0.54
CA LEU A 105 -6.61 -8.08 1.95
C LEU A 105 -6.63 -9.44 2.66
N LEU A 106 -5.67 -9.69 3.55
CA LEU A 106 -5.67 -10.87 4.41
C LEU A 106 -6.16 -10.50 5.79
N TYR A 107 -7.21 -11.19 6.22
CA TYR A 107 -7.89 -10.90 7.48
C TYR A 107 -7.42 -11.84 8.59
N PRO A 108 -6.93 -11.29 9.71
CA PRO A 108 -6.33 -12.08 10.78
C PRO A 108 -7.36 -12.99 11.46
N ALA A 109 -6.93 -14.20 11.84
CA ALA A 109 -7.79 -15.15 12.56
C ALA A 109 -7.94 -14.80 14.06
N GLY A 110 -7.00 -14.04 14.64
CA GLY A 110 -7.02 -13.65 16.05
C GLY A 110 -6.64 -12.18 16.29
N PHE A 111 -6.85 -11.72 17.53
CA PHE A 111 -6.65 -10.32 17.94
C PHE A 111 -5.20 -9.81 17.89
N ILE A 112 -4.21 -10.70 17.76
CA ILE A 112 -2.78 -10.34 17.80
C ILE A 112 -2.21 -10.10 16.39
N GLN A 113 -2.81 -10.68 15.35
CA GLN A 113 -2.31 -10.57 13.98
C GLN A 113 -2.83 -9.29 13.33
N THR A 114 -1.97 -8.61 12.57
CA THR A 114 -2.36 -7.42 11.81
C THR A 114 -2.98 -7.83 10.49
N MET A 115 -3.96 -7.04 10.05
CA MET A 115 -4.45 -7.09 8.68
C MET A 115 -3.30 -6.79 7.72
N VAL A 116 -3.16 -7.62 6.68
CA VAL A 116 -2.09 -7.48 5.69
C VAL A 116 -2.71 -7.11 4.36
N THR A 117 -2.15 -6.08 3.73
CA THR A 117 -2.54 -5.63 2.40
C THR A 117 -1.39 -5.92 1.44
N ILE A 118 -1.65 -6.75 0.44
CA ILE A 118 -0.67 -7.13 -0.59
C ILE A 118 -1.13 -6.56 -1.92
N PRO A 119 -0.42 -5.57 -2.49
CA PRO A 119 -0.73 -5.03 -3.81
C PRO A 119 -0.60 -6.11 -4.91
N ILE A 120 -1.43 -6.05 -5.94
CA ILE A 120 -1.39 -6.93 -7.12
C ILE A 120 -1.02 -6.10 -8.35
N ASN A 121 0.08 -6.44 -9.02
CA ASN A 121 0.47 -5.75 -10.24
C ASN A 121 -0.40 -6.19 -11.44
N ASP A 122 -0.55 -5.32 -12.44
CA ASP A 122 -1.30 -5.58 -13.69
C ASP A 122 -0.70 -6.72 -14.54
N GLU A 123 0.46 -7.25 -14.15
CA GLU A 123 1.14 -8.36 -14.83
C GLU A 123 0.47 -9.73 -14.56
N VAL A 124 -0.41 -9.84 -13.55
CA VAL A 124 -1.09 -11.10 -13.18
C VAL A 124 -2.60 -10.94 -13.29
N ASP A 125 -3.28 -11.96 -13.81
CA ASP A 125 -4.74 -12.00 -13.82
C ASP A 125 -5.27 -12.12 -12.39
N LEU A 126 -6.20 -11.22 -12.02
CA LEU A 126 -6.84 -11.22 -10.71
C LEU A 126 -7.61 -12.51 -10.44
N ASN A 127 -8.15 -13.16 -11.47
CA ASN A 127 -8.89 -14.41 -11.34
C ASN A 127 -7.94 -15.57 -11.01
N ASP A 128 -6.76 -15.62 -11.63
CA ASP A 128 -5.75 -16.65 -11.32
C ASP A 128 -5.31 -16.54 -9.84
N VAL A 129 -5.13 -15.31 -9.35
CA VAL A 129 -4.82 -15.06 -7.94
C VAL A 129 -5.98 -15.51 -7.05
N ARG A 130 -7.21 -15.16 -7.41
CA ARG A 130 -8.42 -15.54 -6.66
C ARG A 130 -8.54 -17.06 -6.55
N ASP A 131 -8.44 -17.76 -7.67
CA ASP A 131 -8.61 -19.21 -7.74
C ASP A 131 -7.59 -19.93 -6.86
N VAL A 132 -6.32 -19.51 -6.89
CA VAL A 132 -5.28 -20.08 -6.02
C VAL A 132 -5.54 -19.77 -4.54
N LEU A 133 -6.01 -18.57 -4.20
CA LEU A 133 -6.28 -18.20 -2.81
C LEU A 133 -7.47 -18.96 -2.23
N LEU A 134 -8.50 -19.23 -3.05
CA LEU A 134 -9.68 -20.01 -2.67
C LEU A 134 -9.35 -21.45 -2.26
N GLU A 135 -8.22 -22.00 -2.72
CA GLU A 135 -7.75 -23.31 -2.27
C GLU A 135 -7.31 -23.32 -0.79
N PHE A 136 -6.97 -22.16 -0.21
CA PHE A 136 -6.38 -22.04 1.13
C PHE A 136 -7.25 -21.29 2.13
N LEU A 137 -7.99 -20.28 1.68
CA LEU A 137 -8.80 -19.40 2.53
C LEU A 137 -10.15 -19.13 1.85
N GLU A 138 -11.17 -18.81 2.64
CA GLU A 138 -12.46 -18.35 2.12
C GLU A 138 -12.39 -16.87 1.71
N GLU A 139 -13.04 -16.51 0.61
CA GLU A 139 -13.21 -15.11 0.19
C GLU A 139 -14.41 -14.50 0.93
N GLU A 140 -14.16 -13.60 1.90
CA GLU A 140 -15.21 -12.90 2.64
C GLU A 140 -14.93 -11.39 2.62
N PHE A 141 -15.88 -10.60 2.10
CA PHE A 141 -15.86 -9.15 2.32
C PHE A 141 -16.11 -8.87 3.80
N LEU A 142 -15.14 -8.26 4.47
CA LEU A 142 -15.24 -7.97 5.90
C LEU A 142 -16.20 -6.79 6.12
N THR A 143 -17.49 -7.07 6.10
CA THR A 143 -18.49 -6.22 6.76
C THR A 143 -18.15 -6.26 8.24
N GLU A 144 -17.87 -5.10 8.85
CA GLU A 144 -17.53 -4.93 10.26
C GLU A 144 -18.23 -5.95 11.17
N SER A 145 -17.50 -7.00 11.57
CA SER A 145 -18.05 -8.12 12.33
C SER A 145 -17.32 -8.19 13.67
N ILE A 146 -17.96 -7.62 14.69
CA ILE A 146 -17.99 -8.02 16.12
C ILE A 146 -18.75 -6.93 16.90
N PHE A 147 -18.47 -5.64 16.64
CA PHE A 147 -19.07 -4.53 17.38
C PHE A 147 -20.58 -4.41 17.16
N HIS A 148 -21.09 -4.63 15.93
CA HIS A 148 -22.52 -4.49 15.67
C HIS A 148 -23.37 -5.53 16.42
N LYS A 149 -22.91 -6.78 16.50
CA LYS A 149 -23.56 -7.85 17.30
C LYS A 149 -23.53 -7.57 18.80
N TRP A 150 -22.48 -6.90 19.28
CA TRP A 150 -22.36 -6.51 20.69
C TRP A 150 -23.25 -5.31 21.03
N PHE A 151 -23.32 -4.31 20.15
CA PHE A 151 -24.18 -3.12 20.30
C PHE A 151 -25.66 -3.49 20.29
N ASP A 152 -26.10 -4.35 19.38
CA ASP A 152 -27.51 -4.78 19.33
C ASP A 152 -27.94 -5.46 20.63
N LYS A 153 -27.06 -6.26 21.23
CA LYS A 153 -27.33 -6.95 22.51
C LYS A 153 -27.39 -6.01 23.71
N ILE A 154 -26.73 -4.86 23.65
CA ILE A 154 -26.72 -3.86 24.73
C ILE A 154 -27.89 -2.89 24.60
N ILE A 155 -28.27 -2.52 23.38
CA ILE A 155 -29.34 -1.56 23.12
C ILE A 155 -30.73 -2.23 23.22
N SER A 156 -30.82 -3.55 23.04
CA SER A 156 -32.09 -4.29 23.13
C SER A 156 -32.52 -4.68 24.56
N LYS A 157 -31.99 -4.03 25.61
CA LYS A 157 -32.35 -4.30 27.02
C LYS A 157 -32.72 -3.01 27.73
#